data_AF-A0A7C1SRB7-F1
#
_entry.id   AF-A0A7C1SRB7-F1
#
_cell.length_a   1.000
_cell.length_b   1.000
_cell.length_c   1.000
_cell.angle_alpha   90.00
_cell.angle_beta   90.00
_cell.angle_gamma   90.00
#
_symmetry.space_group_name_H-M   'P 1'
#
loop_
_entity.id
_entity.type
_entity.pdbx_description
1 polymer ?
#
loop_
_entity_poly.entity_id
_entity_poly.type
_entity_poly.pdbx_seq_one_letter_code
_entity_poly.pdbx_strand_id
1 'polypeptide(L)'
;MMAEKKQKRKRFLKNNRGVSLIEVLIAVAIFAIGISAVAVLQYKTVGGNTRGRMITDATTLAEREMERLMELPYATLGSGSDNTTAPYTVTWTVTDVDLDGDATNESKQVDINVTAPQLGGNRDISFVFYKDNLK
;
A
#
# COMPACT_ATOMS: atom_id res chain seq x y z
N MET A 1 -1.93 -71.10 55.66
CA MET A 1 -2.22 -70.75 54.25
C MET A 1 -2.39 -69.25 54.15
N MET A 2 -1.35 -68.46 53.83
CA MET A 2 -1.45 -67.10 53.26
C MET A 2 -0.08 -66.72 52.68
N ALA A 3 0.01 -66.50 51.36
CA ALA A 3 1.23 -66.08 50.68
C ALA A 3 1.16 -64.58 50.36
N GLU A 4 2.12 -63.82 50.86
CA GLU A 4 2.22 -62.37 50.66
C GLU A 4 2.81 -62.05 49.27
N LYS A 5 2.00 -61.48 48.37
CA LYS A 5 2.45 -61.04 47.04
C LYS A 5 3.15 -59.68 47.13
N LYS A 6 4.49 -59.68 47.08
CA LYS A 6 5.28 -58.44 46.93
C LYS A 6 5.05 -57.80 45.56
N GLN A 7 4.29 -56.71 45.53
CA GLN A 7 4.16 -55.85 44.35
C GLN A 7 5.51 -55.20 44.02
N LYS A 8 6.09 -55.58 42.87
CA LYS A 8 7.26 -54.88 42.29
C LYS A 8 6.82 -53.50 41.79
N ARG A 9 7.10 -52.45 42.57
CA ARG A 9 6.97 -51.05 42.12
C ARG A 9 7.86 -50.83 40.90
N LYS A 10 7.26 -50.65 39.72
CA LYS A 10 7.98 -50.20 38.52
C LYS A 10 8.50 -48.79 38.80
N ARG A 11 9.80 -48.68 39.08
CA ARG A 11 10.50 -47.40 39.22
C ARG A 11 10.51 -46.76 37.83
N PHE A 12 9.76 -45.67 37.64
CA PHE A 12 9.94 -44.80 36.48
C PHE A 12 11.39 -44.30 36.54
N LEU A 13 12.23 -44.79 35.64
CA LEU A 13 13.60 -44.31 35.48
C LEU A 13 13.51 -42.86 34.98
N LYS A 14 13.68 -41.90 35.88
CA LYS A 14 13.80 -40.48 35.56
C LYS A 14 15.14 -40.29 34.85
N ASN A 15 15.12 -40.22 33.53
CA ASN A 15 16.30 -40.00 32.69
C ASN A 15 16.67 -38.50 32.76
N ASN A 16 17.40 -38.09 33.80
CA ASN A 16 17.95 -36.74 33.97
C ASN A 16 19.17 -36.53 33.05
N ARG A 17 18.99 -36.66 31.74
CA ARG A 17 20.01 -36.25 30.77
C ARG A 17 19.82 -34.76 30.49
N GLY A 18 20.78 -33.94 30.90
CA GLY A 18 20.85 -32.53 30.51
C GLY A 18 21.14 -32.39 29.02
N VAL A 19 20.82 -31.22 28.45
CA VAL A 19 21.14 -30.88 27.06
C VAL A 19 22.64 -30.69 26.90
N SER A 20 23.19 -31.18 25.79
CA SER A 20 24.60 -30.98 25.49
C SER A 20 24.84 -29.58 24.92
N LEU A 21 26.03 -29.01 25.16
CA LEU A 21 26.42 -27.70 24.62
C LEU A 21 26.35 -27.67 23.08
N ILE A 22 26.75 -28.78 22.44
CA ILE A 22 26.67 -28.92 20.98
C ILE A 22 25.21 -28.96 20.48
N GLU A 23 24.30 -29.51 21.29
CA GLU A 23 22.88 -29.61 20.95
C GLU A 23 22.23 -28.23 20.95
N VAL A 24 22.58 -27.40 21.94
CA VAL A 24 22.14 -25.99 21.99
C VAL A 24 22.73 -25.19 20.83
N LEU A 25 24.00 -25.39 20.49
CA LEU A 25 24.63 -24.71 19.35
C LEU A 25 23.97 -25.06 18.01
N ILE A 26 23.66 -26.34 17.79
CA ILE A 26 22.94 -26.80 16.59
C ILE A 26 21.51 -26.23 16.60
N ALA A 27 20.81 -26.22 17.74
CA ALA A 27 19.46 -25.67 17.85
C ALA A 27 19.43 -24.16 17.53
N VAL A 28 20.38 -23.39 18.06
CA VAL A 28 20.49 -21.94 17.77
C VAL A 28 20.85 -21.70 16.30
N ALA A 29 21.69 -22.54 15.70
CA ALA A 29 22.02 -22.44 14.28
C ALA A 29 20.79 -22.66 13.38
N ILE A 30 20.01 -23.71 13.64
CA ILE A 30 18.76 -23.99 12.90
C ILE A 30 17.73 -22.88 13.15
N PHE A 31 17.63 -22.39 14.38
CA PHE A 31 16.75 -21.29 14.75
C PHE A 31 17.11 -19.99 14.02
N ALA A 32 18.40 -19.66 13.89
CA ALA A 32 18.88 -18.49 13.17
C ALA A 32 18.49 -18.53 11.68
N ILE A 33 18.55 -19.71 11.05
CA ILE A 33 18.07 -19.91 9.68
C ILE A 33 16.55 -19.69 9.60
N GLY A 34 15.80 -20.22 10.58
CA GLY A 34 14.34 -20.07 10.65
C GLY A 34 13.87 -18.61 10.81
N ILE A 35 14.49 -17.86 11.73
CA ILE A 35 14.09 -16.46 12.00
C ILE A 35 14.46 -15.51 10.85
N SER A 36 15.45 -15.87 10.02
CA SER A 36 15.82 -15.10 8.83
C SER A 36 14.67 -14.99 7.82
N ALA A 37 13.75 -15.95 7.78
CA ALA A 37 12.53 -15.87 6.97
C ALA A 37 11.60 -14.72 7.40
N VAL A 38 11.59 -14.37 8.69
CA VAL A 38 10.79 -13.25 9.24
C VAL A 38 11.37 -11.90 8.79
N ALA A 39 12.68 -11.79 8.62
CA ALA A 39 13.31 -10.58 8.08
C ALA A 39 12.81 -10.28 6.65
N VAL A 40 12.59 -11.31 5.84
CA VAL A 40 12.01 -11.17 4.49
C VAL A 40 10.54 -10.71 4.55
N LEU A 41 9.77 -11.17 5.54
CA LEU A 41 8.40 -10.71 5.76
C LEU A 41 8.36 -9.22 6.10
N GLN A 42 9.26 -8.74 6.95
CA GLN A 42 9.35 -7.33 7.31
C GLN A 42 9.50 -6.44 6.06
N TYR A 43 10.36 -6.84 5.12
CA TYR A 43 10.55 -6.12 3.86
C TYR A 43 9.27 -6.05 3.01
N LYS A 44 8.55 -7.17 2.88
CA LYS A 44 7.32 -7.24 2.08
C LYS A 44 6.16 -6.45 2.70
N THR A 45 5.99 -6.55 4.02
CA THR A 45 4.88 -5.89 4.74
C THR A 45 5.05 -4.37 4.78
N VAL A 46 6.28 -3.88 5.00
CA VAL A 46 6.57 -2.43 4.97
C VAL A 46 6.27 -1.85 3.59
N GLY A 47 6.66 -2.55 2.52
CA GLY A 47 6.31 -2.14 1.16
C GLY A 47 4.79 -2.10 0.92
N GLY A 48 4.06 -3.11 1.38
CA GLY A 48 2.60 -3.19 1.22
C GLY A 48 1.85 -2.05 1.91
N ASN A 49 2.14 -1.80 3.19
CA ASN A 49 1.46 -0.75 3.97
C ASN A 49 1.76 0.65 3.42
N THR A 50 3.02 0.91 3.04
CA THR A 50 3.42 2.20 2.50
C THR A 50 2.73 2.46 1.15
N ARG A 51 2.59 1.42 0.31
CA ARG A 51 1.85 1.53 -0.96
C ARG A 51 0.37 1.84 -0.76
N GLY A 52 -0.29 1.13 0.16
CA GLY A 52 -1.72 1.37 0.46
C GLY A 52 -1.95 2.81 0.89
N ARG A 53 -1.13 3.30 1.83
CA ARG A 53 -1.16 4.70 2.26
C ARG A 53 -0.92 5.69 1.12
N MET A 54 0.09 5.44 0.29
CA MET A 54 0.42 6.34 -0.82
C MET A 54 -0.72 6.46 -1.85
N ILE A 55 -1.45 5.38 -2.12
CA ILE A 55 -2.63 5.39 -3.00
C ILE A 55 -3.74 6.23 -2.38
N THR A 56 -4.06 6.01 -1.10
CA THR A 56 -5.07 6.81 -0.40
C THR A 56 -4.74 8.29 -0.43
N ASP A 57 -3.50 8.64 -0.10
CA ASP A 57 -3.02 10.02 -0.11
C ASP A 57 -3.11 10.64 -1.53
N ALA A 58 -2.72 9.90 -2.57
CA ALA A 58 -2.82 10.36 -3.96
C ALA A 58 -4.28 10.55 -4.42
N THR A 59 -5.19 9.66 -4.04
CA THR A 59 -6.62 9.78 -4.34
C THR A 59 -7.21 11.01 -3.66
N THR A 60 -6.92 11.23 -2.38
CA THR A 60 -7.39 12.42 -1.66
C THR A 60 -6.84 13.72 -2.26
N LEU A 61 -5.61 13.71 -2.77
CA LEU A 61 -5.05 14.88 -3.48
C LEU A 61 -5.75 15.13 -4.81
N ALA A 62 -6.03 14.07 -5.57
CA ALA A 62 -6.74 14.18 -6.84
C ALA A 62 -8.17 14.68 -6.64
N GLU A 63 -8.89 14.19 -5.62
CA GLU A 63 -10.24 14.64 -5.25
C GLU A 63 -10.24 16.12 -4.85
N ARG A 64 -9.31 16.54 -3.99
CA ARG A 64 -9.18 17.96 -3.61
C ARG A 64 -8.94 18.85 -4.83
N GLU A 65 -8.07 18.42 -5.73
CA GLU A 65 -7.77 19.22 -6.93
C GLU A 65 -8.96 19.25 -7.88
N MET A 66 -9.71 18.15 -8.00
CA MET A 66 -10.95 18.11 -8.75
C MET A 66 -11.97 19.10 -8.20
N GLU A 67 -12.21 19.10 -6.88
CA GLU A 67 -13.10 20.05 -6.22
C GLU A 67 -12.67 21.50 -6.50
N ARG A 68 -11.37 21.80 -6.35
CA ARG A 68 -10.81 23.12 -6.64
C ARG A 68 -11.06 23.55 -8.08
N LEU A 69 -10.80 22.66 -9.06
CA LEU A 69 -11.02 22.95 -10.48
C LEU A 69 -12.51 23.05 -10.83
N MET A 70 -13.38 22.31 -10.14
CA MET A 70 -14.84 22.41 -10.28
C MET A 70 -15.37 23.76 -9.79
N GLU A 71 -14.77 24.35 -8.75
CA GLU A 71 -15.14 25.68 -8.25
C GLU A 71 -14.69 26.82 -9.18
N LEU A 72 -13.62 26.64 -9.96
CA LEU A 72 -13.10 27.69 -10.83
C LEU A 72 -14.08 28.07 -11.96
N PRO A 73 -14.32 29.36 -12.23
CA PRO A 73 -15.14 29.79 -13.38
C PRO A 73 -14.64 29.19 -14.70
N TYR A 74 -15.57 28.86 -15.61
CA TYR A 74 -15.27 28.27 -16.92
C TYR A 74 -14.21 29.09 -17.71
N ALA A 75 -14.31 30.43 -17.66
CA ALA A 75 -13.39 31.34 -18.34
C ALA A 75 -11.94 31.30 -17.82
N THR A 76 -11.75 30.87 -16.57
CA THR A 76 -10.42 30.81 -15.92
C THR A 76 -9.87 29.39 -15.84
N LEU A 77 -10.65 28.40 -16.27
CA LEU A 77 -10.25 27.00 -16.24
C LEU A 77 -9.22 26.74 -17.35
N GLY A 78 -8.00 26.41 -16.93
CA GLY A 78 -6.88 26.12 -17.83
C GLY A 78 -5.96 25.05 -17.26
N SER A 79 -5.16 24.44 -18.14
CA SER A 79 -4.20 23.40 -17.78
C SER A 79 -3.11 23.92 -16.84
N GLY A 80 -2.58 23.04 -16.00
CA GLY A 80 -1.57 23.43 -15.01
C GLY A 80 -1.00 22.24 -14.23
N SER A 81 -0.18 22.56 -13.23
CA SER A 81 0.39 21.58 -12.33
C SER A 81 0.59 22.13 -10.92
N ASP A 82 0.51 21.24 -9.94
CA ASP A 82 0.84 21.50 -8.54
C ASP A 82 1.88 20.47 -8.07
N ASN A 83 3.04 20.98 -7.65
CA ASN A 83 4.17 20.22 -7.13
C ASN A 83 4.47 20.54 -5.67
N THR A 84 3.55 21.21 -4.97
CA THR A 84 3.78 21.67 -3.59
C THR A 84 3.67 20.53 -2.56
N THR A 85 2.98 19.45 -2.91
CA THR A 85 2.77 18.31 -2.00
C THR A 85 3.74 17.17 -2.31
N ALA A 86 5.00 17.30 -1.89
CA ALA A 86 5.94 16.18 -1.99
C ALA A 86 5.42 14.96 -1.19
N PRO A 87 5.55 13.73 -1.70
CA PRO A 87 6.27 13.33 -2.92
C PRO A 87 5.42 13.27 -4.21
N TYR A 88 4.23 13.85 -4.21
CA TYR A 88 3.28 13.80 -5.30
C TYR A 88 3.48 14.95 -6.28
N THR A 89 3.21 14.67 -7.56
CA THR A 89 3.08 15.67 -8.61
C THR A 89 1.67 15.56 -9.16
N VAL A 90 0.93 16.66 -9.10
CA VAL A 90 -0.42 16.78 -9.67
C VAL A 90 -0.33 17.59 -10.94
N THR A 91 -0.95 17.12 -12.01
CA THR A 91 -1.01 17.78 -13.32
C THR A 91 -2.44 17.70 -13.82
N TRP A 92 -2.97 18.76 -14.44
CA TRP A 92 -4.27 18.70 -15.09
C TRP A 92 -4.21 19.30 -16.49
N THR A 93 -4.89 18.64 -17.43
CA THR A 93 -5.04 19.11 -18.81
C THR A 93 -6.49 19.44 -19.09
N VAL A 94 -6.72 20.64 -19.62
CA VAL A 94 -8.04 21.13 -19.99
C VAL A 94 -8.12 21.17 -21.52
N THR A 95 -9.10 20.46 -22.07
CA THR A 95 -9.36 20.37 -23.52
C THR A 95 -10.77 20.88 -23.80
N ASP A 96 -10.91 21.78 -24.76
CA ASP A 96 -12.24 22.19 -25.22
C ASP A 96 -12.91 21.04 -25.98
N VAL A 97 -14.17 20.78 -25.70
CA VAL A 97 -14.95 19.68 -26.27
C VAL A 97 -16.28 20.19 -26.80
N ASP A 98 -16.49 19.94 -28.08
CA ASP A 98 -17.77 19.98 -28.79
C ASP A 98 -18.56 18.70 -28.44
N LEU A 99 -19.69 18.86 -27.75
CA LEU A 99 -20.50 17.72 -27.26
C LEU A 99 -21.58 17.27 -28.26
N ASP A 100 -22.00 18.14 -29.18
CA ASP A 100 -23.13 17.87 -30.09
C ASP A 100 -22.76 17.82 -31.58
N GLY A 101 -21.50 18.12 -31.90
CA GLY A 101 -20.94 18.08 -33.24
C GLY A 101 -21.29 19.28 -34.11
N ASP A 102 -21.74 20.39 -33.52
CA ASP A 102 -22.10 21.61 -34.25
C ASP A 102 -20.91 22.53 -34.59
N ALA A 103 -19.69 22.11 -34.24
CA ALA A 103 -18.44 22.82 -34.41
C ALA A 103 -18.30 24.08 -33.52
N THR A 104 -19.12 24.21 -32.49
CA THR A 104 -18.86 25.08 -31.35
C THR A 104 -18.36 24.27 -30.14
N ASN A 105 -17.62 24.94 -29.26
CA ASN A 105 -17.10 24.32 -28.04
C ASN A 105 -17.88 24.87 -26.85
N GLU A 106 -18.79 24.07 -26.29
CA GLU A 106 -19.64 24.45 -25.16
C GLU A 106 -19.04 23.96 -23.84
N SER A 107 -18.14 22.96 -23.91
CA SER A 107 -17.63 22.28 -22.73
C SER A 107 -16.10 22.22 -22.68
N LYS A 108 -15.57 22.03 -21.48
CA LYS A 108 -14.17 21.74 -21.22
C LYS A 108 -14.07 20.39 -20.52
N GLN A 109 -13.29 19.47 -21.09
CA GLN A 109 -12.85 18.25 -20.43
C GLN A 109 -11.60 18.56 -19.60
N VAL A 110 -11.59 18.11 -18.34
CA VAL A 110 -10.43 18.23 -17.45
C VAL A 110 -9.94 16.85 -17.08
N ASP A 111 -8.71 16.51 -17.47
CA ASP A 111 -8.03 15.29 -17.06
C ASP A 111 -7.01 15.62 -15.97
N ILE A 112 -7.23 15.12 -14.76
CA ILE A 112 -6.34 15.30 -13.61
C ILE A 112 -5.49 14.05 -13.49
N ASN A 113 -4.19 14.21 -13.35
CA ASN A 113 -3.23 13.13 -13.17
C ASN A 113 -2.37 13.39 -11.92
N VAL A 114 -2.33 12.41 -11.01
CA VAL A 114 -1.44 12.42 -9.84
C VAL A 114 -0.40 11.33 -9.98
N THR A 115 0.87 11.71 -10.02
CA THR A 115 2.02 10.80 -10.13
C THR A 115 2.83 10.81 -8.83
N ALA A 116 3.19 9.62 -8.34
CA ALA A 116 4.10 9.44 -7.19
C ALA A 116 5.31 8.56 -7.60
N PRO A 117 6.51 9.14 -7.79
CA PRO A 117 7.68 8.41 -8.30
C PRO A 117 8.11 7.21 -7.42
N GLN A 118 7.82 7.24 -6.12
CA GLN A 118 8.25 6.22 -5.16
C GLN A 118 7.38 4.95 -5.18
N LEU A 119 6.32 4.90 -6.00
CA LEU A 119 5.45 3.71 -6.14
C LEU A 119 6.01 2.63 -7.09
N GLY A 120 7.21 2.81 -7.67
CA GLY A 120 7.86 1.78 -8.49
C GLY A 120 7.32 1.69 -9.92
N GLY A 121 6.97 2.83 -10.51
CA GLY A 121 6.46 3.00 -11.88
C GLY A 121 5.60 4.27 -11.95
N ASN A 122 5.37 4.81 -13.16
CA ASN A 122 4.35 5.84 -13.36
C ASN A 122 2.98 5.23 -13.02
N ARG A 123 2.49 5.53 -11.82
CA ARG A 123 1.17 5.13 -11.35
C ARG A 123 0.38 6.43 -11.25
N ASP A 124 -0.47 6.56 -12.23
CA ASP A 124 -1.19 7.77 -12.57
C ASP A 124 -2.64 7.54 -12.13
N ILE A 125 -3.11 8.35 -11.18
CA ILE A 125 -4.53 8.39 -10.84
C ILE A 125 -5.16 9.46 -11.72
N SER A 126 -6.03 9.01 -12.63
CA SER A 126 -6.68 9.87 -13.60
C SER A 126 -8.15 10.10 -13.28
N PHE A 127 -8.58 11.35 -13.19
CA PHE A 127 -9.99 11.73 -13.12
C PHE A 127 -10.35 12.62 -14.29
N VAL A 128 -11.52 12.38 -14.88
CA VAL A 128 -12.03 13.15 -16.02
C VAL A 128 -13.39 13.70 -15.68
N PHE A 129 -13.58 15.01 -15.83
CA PHE A 129 -14.90 15.63 -15.74
C PHE A 129 -15.11 16.66 -16.85
N TYR A 130 -16.38 16.90 -17.18
CA TYR A 130 -16.79 17.90 -18.16
C TYR A 130 -17.39 19.10 -17.43
N LYS A 131 -16.97 20.30 -17.81
CA LYS A 131 -17.56 21.55 -17.34
C LYS A 131 -18.22 22.27 -18.50
N ASP A 132 -19.51 22.52 -18.37
CA ASP A 132 -20.31 23.25 -19.35
C ASP A 132 -20.27 24.76 -19.06
N ASN A 133 -20.33 25.56 -20.11
CA ASN A 133 -20.45 27.01 -20.04
C ASN A 133 -21.94 27.42 -19.93
N LEU A 134 -22.59 27.04 -18.84
CA LEU A 134 -23.95 27.51 -18.56
C LEU A 134 -23.92 28.99 -18.17
N LYS A 135 -24.57 29.82 -19.00
CA LYS A 135 -24.82 31.25 -18.76
C LYS A 135 -25.59 31.50 -17.46
#